data_AF-A0A1T4WSP1-F1
#
_entry.id   AF-A0A1T4WSP1-F1
#
_cell.length_a   1.000
_cell.length_b   1.000
_cell.length_c   1.000
_cell.angle_alpha   90.00
_cell.angle_beta   90.00
_cell.angle_gamma   90.00
#
_symmetry.space_group_name_H-M   'P 1'
#
loop_
_entity.id
_entity.type
_entity.pdbx_description
1 polymer ?
#
loop_
_entity_poly.entity_id
_entity_poly.type
_entity_poly.pdbx_seq_one_letter_code
_entity_poly.pdbx_strand_id
1 'polypeptide(L)'
;MNRVVRITNCLKTILELEPELRKLDLGGNLLDEFDFLKSFLEKVEHLNLSEEEVERIERATARFLGELRLPFSQRMENRPDSDRLQ
;
A
#
# COMPACT_ATOMS: atom_id res chain seq x y z
N MET A 1 -18.95 -13.66 2.70
CA MET A 1 -17.63 -13.23 3.20
C MET A 1 -17.81 -11.85 3.83
N ASN A 2 -17.21 -11.54 4.99
CA ASN A 2 -17.47 -10.27 5.69
C ASN A 2 -16.78 -9.09 4.98
N ARG A 3 -17.53 -8.05 4.60
CA ARG A 3 -17.04 -6.85 3.89
C ARG A 3 -16.00 -6.08 4.70
N VAL A 4 -16.24 -5.91 6.00
CA VAL A 4 -15.32 -5.25 6.93
C VAL A 4 -13.96 -5.96 6.91
N VAL A 5 -13.96 -7.29 6.96
CA VAL A 5 -12.72 -8.08 6.92
C VAL A 5 -11.96 -7.86 5.61
N ARG A 6 -12.65 -7.83 4.47
CA ARG A 6 -12.02 -7.63 3.15
C ARG A 6 -11.36 -6.26 3.03
N ILE A 7 -12.05 -5.20 3.46
CA ILE A 7 -11.50 -3.84 3.45
C ILE A 7 -10.34 -3.71 4.44
N THR A 8 -10.50 -4.22 5.66
CA THR A 8 -9.43 -4.25 6.65
C THR A 8 -8.18 -4.94 6.10
N ASN A 9 -8.34 -6.03 5.36
CA ASN A 9 -7.22 -6.71 4.71
C ASN A 9 -6.58 -5.83 3.62
N CYS A 10 -7.36 -5.24 2.73
CA CYS A 10 -6.85 -4.34 1.69
C CYS A 10 -6.04 -3.19 2.26
N LEU A 11 -6.59 -2.51 3.27
CA LEU A 11 -5.95 -1.37 3.94
C LEU A 11 -4.68 -1.80 4.67
N LYS A 12 -4.72 -2.91 5.41
CA LYS A 12 -3.52 -3.44 6.10
C LYS A 12 -2.41 -3.78 5.11
N THR A 13 -2.73 -4.43 4.00
CA THR A 13 -1.74 -4.74 2.95
C THR A 13 -1.09 -3.47 2.39
N ILE A 14 -1.84 -2.38 2.22
CA ILE A 14 -1.26 -1.09 1.80
C ILE A 14 -0.37 -0.51 2.90
N LEU A 15 -0.84 -0.47 4.14
CA LEU A 15 -0.11 0.08 5.29
C LEU A 15 1.19 -0.67 5.61
N GLU A 16 1.25 -1.98 5.35
CA GLU A 16 2.46 -2.80 5.49
C GLU A 16 3.62 -2.31 4.61
N LEU A 17 3.33 -1.61 3.52
CA LEU A 17 4.34 -1.08 2.59
C LEU A 17 4.89 0.29 3.00
N GLU A 18 4.23 1.00 3.91
CA GLU A 18 4.60 2.35 4.32
C GLU A 18 6.08 2.49 4.72
N PRO A 19 6.69 1.58 5.52
CA PRO A 19 8.10 1.71 5.90
C PRO A 19 9.05 1.63 4.71
N GLU A 20 8.74 0.82 3.70
CA GLU A 20 9.58 0.68 2.51
C GLU A 20 9.41 1.86 1.55
N LEU A 21 8.19 2.40 1.45
CA LEU A 21 7.87 3.57 0.62
C LEU A 21 8.42 4.87 1.23
N ARG A 22 8.46 4.98 2.57
CA ARG A 22 9.18 6.08 3.27
C ARG A 22 10.66 6.14 2.87
N LYS A 23 11.31 5.00 2.62
CA LYS A 23 12.71 4.93 2.18
C LYS A 23 12.91 5.33 0.72
N LEU A 24 11.86 5.31 -0.09
CA LEU A 24 11.91 5.66 -1.50
C LEU A 24 11.79 7.17 -1.76
N ASP A 25 11.56 7.97 -0.72
CA ASP A 25 11.33 9.42 -0.82
C ASP A 25 10.37 9.79 -1.96
N LEU A 26 9.25 9.05 -2.06
CA LEU A 26 8.22 9.25 -3.10
C LEU A 26 7.44 10.57 -2.94
N GLY A 27 7.93 11.50 -2.11
CA GLY A 27 7.32 12.78 -1.77
C GLY A 27 6.43 12.73 -0.53
N GLY A 28 6.29 13.89 0.13
CA GLY A 28 5.51 14.04 1.38
C GLY A 28 4.02 13.68 1.23
N ASN A 29 3.45 13.90 0.05
CA ASN A 29 2.02 13.64 -0.20
C ASN A 29 1.62 12.17 0.02
N LEU A 30 2.52 11.21 -0.24
CA LEU A 30 2.19 9.78 -0.05
C LEU A 30 2.10 9.41 1.44
N LEU A 31 2.85 10.08 2.31
CA LEU A 31 2.84 9.82 3.75
C LEU A 31 1.56 10.34 4.39
N ASP A 32 1.08 11.51 3.94
CA ASP A 32 -0.19 12.06 4.38
C ASP A 32 -1.36 11.12 4.01
N GLU A 33 -1.31 10.51 2.83
CA GLU A 33 -2.28 9.49 2.40
C GLU A 33 -2.23 8.24 3.30
N PHE A 34 -1.05 7.80 3.75
CA PHE A 34 -0.95 6.69 4.71
C PHE A 34 -1.62 7.01 6.05
N ASP A 35 -1.43 8.23 6.56
CA ASP A 35 -2.07 8.65 7.81
C ASP A 35 -3.59 8.78 7.67
N PHE A 36 -4.08 9.18 6.48
CA PHE A 36 -5.50 9.10 6.14
C PHE A 36 -6.01 7.65 6.16
N LEU A 37 -5.28 6.70 5.54
CA LEU A 37 -5.68 5.29 5.52
C LEU A 37 -5.71 4.67 6.92
N LYS A 38 -4.78 5.01 7.82
CA LYS A 38 -4.80 4.57 9.23
C LYS A 38 -6.04 5.09 9.94
N SER A 39 -6.32 6.38 9.81
CA SER A 39 -7.50 7.03 10.41
C SER A 39 -8.81 6.46 9.85
N PHE A 40 -8.80 6.04 8.59
CA PHE A 40 -9.95 5.39 7.95
C PHE A 40 -10.14 3.96 8.46
N LEU A 41 -9.05 3.20 8.66
CA LEU A 41 -9.10 1.83 9.17
C LEU A 41 -9.75 1.75 10.55
N GLU A 42 -9.52 2.73 11.43
CA GLU A 42 -10.17 2.83 12.74
C GLU A 42 -11.71 2.96 12.67
N LYS A 43 -12.23 3.42 11.54
CA LYS A 43 -13.66 3.71 11.35
C LYS A 43 -14.38 2.66 10.50
N VAL A 44 -13.64 1.74 9.87
CA VAL A 44 -14.16 0.76 8.90
C VAL A 44 -15.26 -0.14 9.47
N GLU A 45 -15.19 -0.48 10.76
CA GLU A 45 -16.22 -1.30 11.42
C GLU A 45 -17.60 -0.63 11.50
N HIS A 46 -17.66 0.69 11.33
CA HIS A 46 -18.89 1.48 11.37
C HIS A 46 -19.41 1.85 9.97
N LEU A 47 -18.72 1.45 8.91
CA LEU A 47 -19.12 1.79 7.54
C LEU A 47 -20.10 0.76 6.99
N ASN A 48 -21.23 1.24 6.46
CA ASN A 48 -22.16 0.43 5.70
C ASN A 48 -21.82 0.48 4.21
N LEU A 49 -20.85 -0.34 3.80
CA LEU A 49 -20.41 -0.41 2.41
C LEU A 49 -21.23 -1.43 1.61
N SER A 50 -21.57 -1.05 0.38
CA SER A 50 -22.08 -1.96 -0.64
C SER A 50 -21.00 -2.93 -1.13
N GLU A 51 -21.43 -4.02 -1.77
CA GLU A 51 -20.50 -4.97 -2.36
C GLU A 51 -19.65 -4.33 -3.47
N GLU A 52 -20.26 -3.48 -4.30
CA GLU A 52 -19.59 -2.79 -5.40
C GLU A 52 -18.47 -1.87 -4.89
N GLU A 53 -18.71 -1.14 -3.79
CA GLU A 53 -17.69 -0.31 -3.15
C GLU A 53 -16.52 -1.16 -2.63
N VAL A 54 -16.81 -2.32 -2.04
CA VAL A 54 -15.77 -3.24 -1.59
C VAL A 54 -14.91 -3.72 -2.74
N GLU A 55 -15.53 -4.16 -3.84
CA GLU A 55 -14.79 -4.59 -5.01
C GLU A 55 -13.98 -3.45 -5.66
N ARG A 56 -14.51 -2.22 -5.64
CA ARG A 56 -13.77 -1.04 -6.12
C ARG A 56 -12.50 -0.82 -5.30
N ILE A 57 -12.57 -0.94 -3.97
CA ILE A 57 -11.41 -0.82 -3.09
C ILE A 57 -10.41 -1.96 -3.33
N GLU A 58 -10.88 -3.19 -3.51
CA GLU A 58 -10.01 -4.32 -3.85
C GLU A 58 -9.28 -4.11 -5.18
N ARG A 59 -9.98 -3.67 -6.23
CA ARG A 59 -9.38 -3.36 -7.53
C ARG A 59 -8.36 -2.23 -7.43
N ALA A 60 -8.68 -1.17 -6.69
CA ALA A 60 -7.75 -0.06 -6.47
C ALA A 60 -6.50 -0.52 -5.72
N THR A 61 -6.67 -1.37 -4.70
CA THR A 61 -5.57 -1.98 -3.94
C THR A 61 -4.67 -2.82 -4.84
N ALA A 62 -5.25 -3.72 -5.65
CA ALA A 62 -4.49 -4.54 -6.59
C ALA A 62 -3.72 -3.70 -7.62
N ARG A 63 -4.34 -2.62 -8.12
CA ARG A 63 -3.68 -1.68 -9.04
C ARG A 63 -2.51 -0.96 -8.38
N PHE A 64 -2.70 -0.40 -7.19
CA PHE A 64 -1.65 0.25 -6.42
C PHE A 64 -0.44 -0.68 -6.20
N LEU A 65 -0.69 -1.91 -5.75
CA LEU A 65 0.35 -2.92 -5.57
C LEU A 65 1.07 -3.25 -6.88
N GLY A 66 0.35 -3.30 -8.01
CA GLY A 66 0.91 -3.49 -9.34
C GLY A 66 1.84 -2.36 -9.77
N GLU A 67 1.42 -1.11 -9.55
CA GLU A 67 2.19 0.09 -9.88
C GLU A 67 3.48 0.19 -9.05
N LEU A 68 3.47 -0.27 -7.79
CA LEU A 68 4.64 -0.31 -6.92
C LEU A 68 5.72 -1.32 -7.34
N ARG A 69 5.39 -2.35 -8.14
CA ARG A 69 6.39 -3.34 -8.58
C ARG A 69 7.53 -2.69 -9.35
N LEU A 70 7.25 -1.67 -10.16
CA LEU A 70 8.26 -0.98 -10.97
C LEU A 70 9.28 -0.20 -10.13
N PRO A 71 8.89 0.73 -9.22
CA PRO A 71 9.83 1.45 -8.37
C PRO A 71 10.62 0.52 -7.42
N PHE A 72 10.02 -0.57 -6.95
CA PHE A 72 10.75 -1.57 -6.16
C PHE A 72 11.79 -2.34 -6.99
N SER A 73 11.46 -2.76 -8.21
CA SER A 73 12.42 -3.42 -9.12
C SER A 73 13.59 -2.51 -9.49
N GLN A 74 13.32 -1.24 -9.80
CA GLN A 74 14.37 -0.27 -10.15
C GLN A 74 15.38 -0.05 -9.02
N ARG A 75 14.96 -0.15 -7.75
CA ARG A 75 15.88 -0.03 -6.60
C ARG A 75 16.71 -1.31 -6.36
N MET A 76 16.24 -2.48 -6.83
CA MET A 76 17.02 -3.72 -6.77
C MET A 76 18.11 -3.79 -7.85
N GLU A 77 17.87 -3.23 -9.03
CA GLU A 77 18.88 -3.15 -10.11
C GLU A 77 19.96 -2.09 -9.88
N ASN A 78 19.67 -1.04 -9.11
CA ASN A 78 20.62 0.04 -8.80
C ASN A 78 21.53 -0.23 -7.59
N ARG A 79 21.60 -1.47 -7.05
CA ARG A 79 22.71 -1.82 -6.16
C ARG A 79 23.94 -2.05 -7.03
N PRO A 80 24.97 -1.19 -6.99
CA PRO A 80 26.23 -1.56 -7.61
C PRO A 80 26.74 -2.83 -6.92
N ASP A 81 27.24 -3.78 -7.70
CA ASP A 81 28.03 -4.94 -7.27
C ASP A 81 29.25 -4.45 -6.47
N SER A 82 29.04 -3.98 -5.26
CA SER A 82 30.10 -3.63 -4.31
C SER A 82 30.38 -4.83 -3.42
N ASP A 83 30.60 -5.99 -4.04
CA ASP A 83 31.23 -7.16 -3.41
C ASP A 83 32.26 -7.83 -4.33
N ARG A 84 32.64 -7.17 -5.44
CA ARG A 84 33.81 -7.57 -6.23
C ARG A 84 34.94 -6.59 -5.96
N LEU A 85 35.53 -6.68 -4.76
CA LEU A 85 36.93 -6.33 -4.46
C LEU A 85 37.18 -6.60 -2.97
N GLN A 86 37.60 -7.82 -2.63
CA GLN A 86 38.93 -8.15 -2.09
C GLN A 86 39.08 -9.66 -1.89
#